data_AF-A0A218PA17-F1
#
_entry.id   AF-A0A218PA17-F1
#
_cell.length_a   1.000
_cell.length_b   1.000
_cell.length_c   1.000
_cell.angle_alpha   90.00
_cell.angle_beta   90.00
_cell.angle_gamma   90.00
#
_symmetry.space_group_name_H-M   'P 1'
#
loop_
_entity.id
_entity.type
_entity.pdbx_description
1 polymer ?
#
loop_
_entity_poly.entity_id
_entity_poly.type
_entity_poly.pdbx_seq_one_letter_code
_entity_poly.pdbx_strand_id
1 'polypeptide(L)'
;MVSVKGKIIFEIFIFPAVLFTALFGFTWAKLGVMTREWALITALLFVLVVGSMVFFLARILEKHGYRKSDIKRIDEILEEHWDEPWYSGYLKHDVQECIAHHLIIWGLLSTSLLAFHDVFFAIMALVGLVFLMVIMYPVFVTMVVWILALPLYYLKSRRAEDAFEFIAETSLVSTLAIPVIWAVSSYVSTKNYPEDVLKMFSAVVRNAEGFLLLSILNTLFGFLGGYLSRRVGRRVFAIVLLSLATAMLFIVWSIVKI
;
A
#
# COMPACT_ATOMS: atom_id res chain seq x y z
N MET A 1 19.51 10.89 33.12
CA MET A 1 19.61 9.58 32.45
C MET A 1 18.20 9.01 32.34
N VAL A 2 17.64 8.96 31.13
CA VAL A 2 16.38 8.22 30.90
C VAL A 2 16.73 6.74 30.96
N SER A 3 16.05 5.96 31.81
CA SER A 3 16.18 4.50 31.86
C SER A 3 15.97 3.92 30.45
N VAL A 4 16.73 2.89 30.06
CA VAL A 4 16.64 2.23 28.73
C VAL A 4 15.17 1.86 28.44
N LYS A 5 14.46 1.30 29.42
CA LYS A 5 13.01 1.08 29.39
C LYS A 5 12.18 2.33 29.05
N GLY A 6 12.50 3.47 29.65
CA GLY A 6 11.84 4.75 29.36
C GLY A 6 12.13 5.27 27.96
N LYS A 7 13.32 5.01 27.43
CA LYS A 7 13.70 5.35 26.05
C LYS A 7 12.92 4.52 25.04
N ILE A 8 12.73 3.22 25.29
CA ILE A 8 11.98 2.30 24.41
C ILE A 8 10.51 2.69 24.34
N ILE A 9 9.86 2.90 25.49
CA ILE A 9 8.45 3.32 25.55
C ILE A 9 8.28 4.64 24.79
N PHE A 10 9.20 5.59 25.01
CA PHE A 10 9.15 6.87 24.33
C PHE A 10 9.32 6.72 22.81
N GLU A 11 10.38 6.05 22.34
CA GLU A 11 10.70 5.99 20.90
C GLU A 11 9.75 5.11 20.09
N ILE A 12 9.23 4.02 20.66
CA ILE A 12 8.38 3.07 19.93
C ILE A 12 6.90 3.44 20.01
N PHE A 13 6.42 3.94 21.15
CA PHE A 13 4.98 4.14 21.37
C PHE A 13 4.60 5.62 21.41
N ILE A 14 5.28 6.42 22.23
CA ILE A 14 4.88 7.82 22.46
C ILE A 14 5.26 8.72 21.29
N PHE A 15 6.51 8.66 20.85
CA PHE A 15 7.04 9.53 19.80
C PHE A 15 6.28 9.35 18.47
N PRO A 16 6.02 8.13 17.98
CA PRO A 16 5.20 7.94 16.79
C PRO A 16 3.77 8.47 16.99
N ALA A 17 3.13 8.18 18.13
CA ALA A 17 1.78 8.69 18.39
C ALA A 17 1.72 10.22 18.37
N VAL A 18 2.68 10.90 19.00
CA VAL A 18 2.78 12.38 18.99
C VAL A 18 3.05 12.89 17.58
N LEU A 19 4.00 12.29 16.86
CA LEU A 19 4.35 12.68 15.49
C LEU A 19 3.16 12.56 14.53
N PHE A 20 2.49 11.41 14.54
CA PHE A 20 1.31 11.19 13.69
C PHE A 20 0.14 12.09 14.11
N THR A 21 -0.09 12.30 15.41
CA THR A 21 -1.11 13.25 15.88
C THR A 21 -0.81 14.67 15.42
N ALA A 22 0.45 15.10 15.39
CA ALA A 22 0.83 16.41 14.87
C ALA A 22 0.63 16.51 13.34
N LEU A 23 1.04 15.50 12.58
CA LEU A 23 0.87 15.43 11.13
C LEU A 23 -0.61 15.48 10.71
N PHE A 24 -1.43 14.64 11.32
CA PHE A 24 -2.87 14.62 11.06
C PHE A 24 -3.57 15.84 11.68
N GLY A 25 -3.12 16.32 12.84
CA GLY A 25 -3.60 17.56 13.47
C GLY A 25 -3.48 18.78 12.57
N PHE A 26 -2.37 18.91 11.85
CA PHE A 26 -2.22 19.94 10.81
C PHE A 26 -3.27 19.80 9.69
N THR A 27 -3.53 18.56 9.26
CA THR A 27 -4.51 18.25 8.22
C THR A 27 -5.93 18.58 8.68
N TRP A 28 -6.29 18.20 9.90
CA TRP A 28 -7.58 18.50 10.51
C TRP A 28 -7.79 20.01 10.67
N ALA A 29 -6.76 20.74 11.12
CA ALA A 29 -6.83 22.19 11.27
C ALA A 29 -7.09 22.89 9.93
N LYS A 30 -6.50 22.36 8.84
CA LYS A 30 -6.71 22.88 7.48
C LYS A 30 -8.10 22.57 6.92
N LEU A 31 -8.64 21.38 7.20
CA LEU A 31 -9.99 20.98 6.75
C LEU A 31 -11.09 21.82 7.42
N GLY A 32 -10.83 22.30 8.64
CA GLY A 32 -11.76 23.17 9.38
C GLY A 32 -12.96 22.41 9.92
N VAL A 33 -13.47 22.83 11.08
CA VAL A 33 -14.65 22.26 11.76
C VAL A 33 -14.39 20.96 12.56
N MET A 34 -13.44 20.98 13.51
CA MET A 34 -13.38 19.94 14.55
C MET A 34 -14.53 20.11 15.54
N THR A 35 -15.58 19.30 15.41
CA THR A 35 -16.70 19.29 16.37
C THR A 35 -16.37 18.43 17.60
N ARG A 36 -17.08 18.64 18.71
CA ARG A 36 -16.98 17.79 19.91
C ARG A 36 -17.34 16.33 19.60
N GLU A 37 -18.34 16.11 18.75
CA GLU A 37 -18.77 14.77 18.32
C GLU A 37 -17.68 14.06 17.53
N TRP A 38 -17.06 14.75 16.57
CA TRP A 38 -15.93 14.22 15.82
C TRP A 38 -14.76 13.84 16.74
N ALA A 39 -14.44 14.68 17.74
CA ALA A 39 -13.36 14.41 18.69
C ALA A 39 -13.65 13.15 19.52
N LEU A 40 -14.89 12.96 19.98
CA LEU A 40 -15.31 11.78 20.74
C LEU A 40 -15.24 10.51 19.88
N ILE A 41 -15.73 10.55 18.64
CA ILE A 41 -15.67 9.40 17.74
C ILE A 41 -14.22 9.10 17.35
N THR A 42 -13.38 10.11 17.11
CA THR A 42 -11.95 9.96 16.81
C THR A 42 -11.18 9.34 17.98
N ALA A 43 -11.51 9.72 19.22
CA ALA A 43 -10.94 9.10 20.42
C ALA A 43 -11.41 7.65 20.56
N LEU A 44 -12.68 7.36 20.28
CA LEU A 44 -13.20 5.98 20.28
C LEU A 44 -12.50 5.12 19.22
N LEU A 45 -12.33 5.65 18.00
CA LEU A 45 -11.58 5.01 16.92
C LEU A 45 -10.12 4.75 17.32
N PHE A 46 -9.50 5.69 18.03
CA PHE A 46 -8.15 5.50 18.56
C PHE A 46 -8.09 4.30 19.51
N VAL A 47 -9.03 4.19 20.46
CA VAL A 47 -9.11 3.06 21.39
C VAL A 47 -9.30 1.73 20.64
N LEU A 48 -10.16 1.69 19.62
CA LEU A 48 -10.37 0.50 18.79
C LEU A 48 -9.10 0.12 18.02
N VAL A 49 -8.41 1.09 17.43
CA VAL A 49 -7.16 0.89 16.71
C VAL A 49 -6.06 0.40 17.65
N VAL A 50 -5.95 0.94 18.86
CA VAL A 50 -5.03 0.44 19.89
C VAL A 50 -5.36 -0.99 20.28
N GLY A 51 -6.64 -1.33 20.45
CA GLY A 51 -7.07 -2.71 20.70
C GLY A 51 -6.66 -3.68 19.60
N SER A 52 -6.89 -3.29 18.33
CA SER A 52 -6.40 -4.04 17.16
C SER A 52 -4.88 -4.16 17.16
N MET A 53 -4.17 -3.07 17.41
CA MET A 53 -2.71 -3.02 17.44
C MET A 53 -2.15 -4.01 18.47
N VAL A 54 -2.70 -4.05 19.68
CA VAL A 54 -2.30 -5.02 20.72
C VAL A 54 -2.51 -6.46 20.25
N PHE A 55 -3.62 -6.75 19.58
CA PHE A 55 -3.88 -8.08 19.01
C PHE A 55 -2.86 -8.46 17.93
N PHE A 56 -2.51 -7.55 17.02
CA PHE A 56 -1.52 -7.78 15.98
C PHE A 56 -0.10 -7.91 16.54
N LEU A 57 0.27 -7.09 17.52
CA LEU A 57 1.53 -7.20 18.24
C LEU A 57 1.67 -8.56 18.94
N ALA A 58 0.59 -9.08 19.53
CA ALA A 58 0.61 -10.43 20.11
C ALA A 58 0.84 -11.53 19.06
N ARG A 59 0.33 -11.37 17.83
CA ARG A 59 0.63 -12.27 16.71
C ARG A 59 2.07 -12.14 16.21
N ILE A 60 2.60 -10.92 16.18
CA ILE A 60 4.00 -10.67 15.82
C ILE A 60 4.93 -11.34 16.84
N LEU A 61 4.63 -11.25 18.13
CA LEU A 61 5.36 -11.96 19.18
C LEU A 61 5.33 -13.48 18.95
N GLU A 62 4.16 -14.05 18.65
CA GLU A 62 4.00 -15.47 18.31
C GLU A 62 4.84 -15.89 17.09
N LYS A 63 4.88 -15.06 16.03
CA LYS A 63 5.72 -15.27 14.84
C LYS A 63 7.21 -15.34 15.21
N HIS A 64 7.65 -14.62 16.23
CA HIS A 64 9.05 -14.60 16.70
C HIS A 64 9.32 -15.60 17.83
N GLY A 65 8.40 -16.53 18.12
CA GLY A 65 8.60 -17.61 19.09
C GLY A 65 8.18 -17.31 20.52
N TYR A 66 7.59 -16.13 20.78
CA TYR A 66 7.04 -15.76 22.08
C TYR A 66 5.59 -16.22 22.25
N ARG A 67 5.07 -16.22 23.48
CA ARG A 67 3.64 -16.47 23.71
C ARG A 67 2.86 -15.18 23.53
N LYS A 68 1.60 -15.29 23.08
CA LYS A 68 0.67 -14.14 22.99
C LYS A 68 0.49 -13.40 24.32
N SER A 69 0.61 -14.11 25.45
CA SER A 69 0.55 -13.53 26.80
C SER A 69 1.69 -12.57 27.10
N ASP A 70 2.80 -12.68 26.37
CA ASP A 70 4.03 -11.95 26.63
C ASP A 70 3.95 -10.50 26.13
N ILE A 71 2.83 -10.12 25.48
CA ILE A 71 2.50 -8.74 25.11
C ILE A 71 2.55 -7.78 26.30
N LYS A 72 2.28 -8.27 27.53
CA LYS A 72 2.37 -7.48 28.77
C LYS A 72 3.81 -7.08 29.13
N ARG A 73 4.79 -7.78 28.57
CA ARG A 73 6.24 -7.58 28.79
C ARG A 73 6.93 -7.20 27.49
N ILE A 74 6.19 -6.65 26.52
CA ILE A 74 6.73 -6.29 25.20
C ILE A 74 7.87 -5.26 25.31
N ASP A 75 7.81 -4.39 26.30
CA ASP A 75 8.87 -3.44 26.64
C ASP A 75 10.18 -4.13 27.02
N GLU A 76 10.11 -5.17 27.86
CA GLU A 76 11.29 -5.96 28.26
C GLU A 76 11.86 -6.74 27.06
N ILE A 77 10.99 -7.35 26.25
CA ILE A 77 11.41 -8.11 25.07
C ILE A 77 12.07 -7.19 24.03
N LEU A 78 11.51 -5.99 23.81
CA LEU A 78 12.10 -5.00 22.90
C LEU A 78 13.43 -4.44 23.42
N GLU A 79 13.65 -4.44 24.74
CA GLU A 79 14.92 -4.05 25.35
C GLU A 79 16.01 -5.08 25.06
N GLU A 80 15.69 -6.37 25.16
CA GLU A 80 16.61 -7.46 24.79
C GLU A 80 17.02 -7.39 23.31
N HIS A 81 16.12 -6.91 22.43
CA HIS A 81 16.33 -6.87 20.98
C HIS A 81 16.68 -5.45 20.48
N TRP A 82 17.08 -4.55 21.38
CA TRP A 82 17.21 -3.13 21.05
C TRP A 82 18.37 -2.81 20.11
N ASP A 83 19.50 -3.48 20.35
CA ASP A 83 20.80 -3.27 19.67
C ASP A 83 21.09 -4.31 18.58
N GLU A 84 20.14 -5.21 18.31
CA GLU A 84 20.36 -6.18 17.27
C GLU A 84 20.61 -5.43 15.90
N PRO A 85 21.45 -5.96 14.99
CA PRO A 85 21.67 -5.45 13.62
C PRO A 85 20.58 -5.79 12.58
N TRP A 86 20.00 -4.79 11.89
CA TRP A 86 18.82 -4.75 10.97
C TRP A 86 18.51 -5.97 10.06
N TYR A 87 19.45 -6.89 9.83
CA TYR A 87 19.33 -8.04 8.92
C TYR A 87 18.83 -9.36 9.58
N SER A 88 18.71 -9.44 10.91
CA SER A 88 18.45 -10.68 11.67
C SER A 88 17.01 -10.90 12.19
N GLY A 89 15.96 -10.57 11.43
CA GLY A 89 14.57 -10.90 11.83
C GLY A 89 14.03 -10.02 12.98
N TYR A 90 13.98 -8.71 12.75
CA TYR A 90 13.69 -7.68 13.76
C TYR A 90 12.27 -7.72 14.29
N LEU A 91 12.11 -8.29 15.49
CA LEU A 91 10.93 -8.06 16.30
C LEU A 91 10.66 -6.55 16.48
N LYS A 92 11.69 -5.75 16.74
CA LYS A 92 11.57 -4.28 16.89
C LYS A 92 11.02 -3.59 15.65
N HIS A 93 11.46 -4.01 14.45
CA HIS A 93 10.98 -3.45 13.19
C HIS A 93 9.52 -3.84 12.95
N ASP A 94 9.19 -5.12 13.07
CA ASP A 94 7.81 -5.61 12.88
C ASP A 94 6.84 -4.91 13.87
N VAL A 95 7.29 -4.66 15.10
CA VAL A 95 6.53 -3.88 16.09
C VAL A 95 6.37 -2.42 15.68
N GLN A 96 7.45 -1.73 15.29
CA GLN A 96 7.39 -0.33 14.84
C GLN A 96 6.51 -0.17 13.61
N GLU A 97 6.64 -1.08 12.65
CA GLU A 97 5.84 -1.13 11.44
C GLU A 97 4.36 -1.35 11.77
N CYS A 98 4.05 -2.28 12.68
CA CYS A 98 2.68 -2.51 13.13
C CYS A 98 2.06 -1.25 13.75
N ILE A 99 2.80 -0.56 14.63
CA ILE A 99 2.35 0.68 15.28
C ILE A 99 2.13 1.77 14.23
N ALA A 100 3.09 1.98 13.33
CA ALA A 100 2.99 2.99 12.28
C ALA A 100 1.76 2.78 11.39
N HIS A 101 1.52 1.55 10.94
CA HIS A 101 0.35 1.22 10.11
C HIS A 101 -0.97 1.50 10.83
N HIS A 102 -1.08 1.13 12.11
CA HIS A 102 -2.29 1.39 12.90
C HIS A 102 -2.53 2.89 13.10
N LEU A 103 -1.47 3.67 13.37
CA LEU A 103 -1.57 5.14 13.49
C LEU A 103 -1.94 5.80 12.15
N ILE A 104 -1.42 5.33 11.02
CA ILE A 104 -1.80 5.79 9.69
C ILE A 104 -3.28 5.52 9.44
N ILE A 105 -3.75 4.30 9.71
CA ILE A 105 -5.17 3.92 9.56
C ILE A 105 -6.05 4.82 10.42
N TRP A 106 -5.70 5.03 11.69
CA TRP A 106 -6.44 5.93 12.57
C TRP A 106 -6.48 7.37 12.04
N GLY A 107 -5.35 7.90 11.60
CA GLY A 107 -5.27 9.26 11.07
C GLY A 107 -6.06 9.45 9.78
N LEU A 108 -6.06 8.46 8.89
CA LEU A 108 -6.89 8.46 7.68
C LEU A 108 -8.38 8.40 8.04
N LEU A 109 -8.79 7.47 8.90
CA LEU A 109 -10.19 7.31 9.32
C LEU A 109 -10.73 8.57 10.01
N SER A 110 -9.95 9.17 10.91
CA SER A 110 -10.33 10.41 11.60
C SER A 110 -10.41 11.60 10.63
N THR A 111 -9.50 11.70 9.66
CA THR A 111 -9.56 12.71 8.61
C THR A 111 -10.79 12.53 7.72
N SER A 112 -11.09 11.29 7.30
CA SER A 112 -12.28 10.99 6.52
C SER A 112 -13.56 11.25 7.32
N LEU A 113 -13.58 10.91 8.61
CA LEU A 113 -14.71 11.23 9.49
C LEU A 113 -14.92 12.74 9.63
N LEU A 114 -13.84 13.52 9.65
CA LEU A 114 -13.92 14.98 9.70
C LEU A 114 -14.55 15.52 8.41
N ALA A 115 -14.22 14.92 7.26
CA ALA A 115 -14.74 15.33 5.96
C ALA A 115 -16.21 14.93 5.74
N PHE A 116 -16.62 13.75 6.22
CA PHE A 116 -17.94 13.17 5.90
C PHE A 116 -18.94 13.19 7.05
N HIS A 117 -18.49 13.42 8.29
CA HIS A 117 -19.28 13.37 9.53
C HIS A 117 -20.03 12.03 9.78
N ASP A 118 -19.75 10.99 8.99
CA ASP A 118 -20.37 9.67 9.06
C ASP A 118 -19.29 8.57 8.92
N VAL A 119 -19.34 7.59 9.81
CA VAL A 119 -18.35 6.49 9.88
C VAL A 119 -18.41 5.59 8.65
N PHE A 120 -19.61 5.32 8.12
CA PHE A 120 -19.78 4.51 6.91
C PHE A 120 -19.15 5.20 5.70
N PHE A 121 -19.39 6.50 5.51
CA PHE A 121 -18.76 7.24 4.42
C PHE A 121 -17.25 7.39 4.58
N ALA A 122 -16.75 7.51 5.82
CA ALA A 122 -15.32 7.49 6.08
C ALA A 122 -14.65 6.17 5.66
N ILE A 123 -15.29 5.03 5.97
CA ILE A 123 -14.83 3.70 5.52
C ILE A 123 -14.89 3.59 4.00
N MET A 124 -15.99 4.04 3.37
CA MET A 124 -16.14 3.99 1.91
C MET A 124 -15.07 4.83 1.20
N ALA A 125 -14.72 6.01 1.74
CA ALA A 125 -13.63 6.83 1.21
C ALA A 125 -12.27 6.13 1.32
N LEU A 126 -11.98 5.48 2.46
CA LEU A 126 -10.76 4.70 2.63
C LEU A 126 -10.68 3.54 1.62
N VAL A 127 -11.79 2.81 1.43
CA VAL A 127 -11.89 1.74 0.42
C VAL A 127 -11.66 2.28 -0.98
N GLY A 128 -12.27 3.43 -1.33
CA GLY A 128 -12.07 4.09 -2.62
C GLY A 128 -10.61 4.47 -2.87
N LEU A 129 -9.93 4.99 -1.84
CA LEU A 129 -8.51 5.32 -1.92
C LEU A 129 -7.62 4.08 -2.10
N VAL A 130 -7.91 2.99 -1.39
CA VAL A 130 -7.22 1.70 -1.59
C VAL A 130 -7.41 1.20 -3.02
N PHE A 131 -8.63 1.27 -3.54
CA PHE A 131 -8.91 0.86 -4.92
C PHE A 131 -8.11 1.71 -5.92
N LEU A 132 -8.08 3.03 -5.74
CA LEU A 132 -7.25 3.92 -6.57
C LEU A 132 -5.76 3.55 -6.52
N MET A 133 -5.22 3.23 -5.34
CA MET A 133 -3.83 2.79 -5.22
C MET A 133 -3.57 1.47 -5.94
N VAL A 134 -4.47 0.49 -5.79
CA VAL A 134 -4.32 -0.82 -6.43
C VAL A 134 -4.43 -0.73 -7.95
N ILE A 135 -5.39 0.01 -8.49
CA ILE A 135 -5.53 0.14 -9.95
C ILE A 135 -4.40 0.94 -10.59
N MET A 136 -3.69 1.79 -9.83
CA MET A 136 -2.53 2.53 -10.31
C MET A 136 -1.27 1.67 -10.39
N TYR A 137 -1.26 0.50 -9.75
CA TYR A 137 -0.11 -0.41 -9.72
C TYR A 137 0.45 -0.81 -11.10
N PRO A 138 -0.35 -1.08 -12.14
CA PRO A 138 0.16 -1.36 -13.49
C PRO A 138 1.05 -0.24 -14.06
N VAL A 139 0.79 1.03 -13.71
CA VAL A 139 1.66 2.15 -14.11
C VAL A 139 3.05 2.02 -13.48
N PHE A 140 3.10 1.67 -12.20
CA PHE A 140 4.37 1.40 -11.50
C PHE A 140 5.14 0.25 -12.15
N VAL A 141 4.47 -0.86 -12.48
CA VAL A 141 5.12 -1.98 -13.16
C VAL A 141 5.69 -1.57 -14.52
N THR A 142 4.97 -0.74 -15.28
CA THR A 142 5.49 -0.19 -16.54
C THR A 142 6.75 0.66 -16.32
N MET A 143 6.88 1.38 -15.20
CA MET A 143 8.14 2.06 -14.87
C MET A 143 9.28 1.07 -14.61
N VAL A 144 9.00 -0.04 -13.90
CA VAL A 144 9.99 -1.12 -13.67
C VAL A 144 10.46 -1.75 -14.98
N VAL A 145 9.55 -1.94 -15.95
CA VAL A 145 9.90 -2.41 -17.30
C VAL A 145 10.99 -1.54 -17.93
N TRP A 146 10.81 -0.22 -17.89
CA TRP A 146 11.73 0.74 -18.53
C TRP A 146 13.02 0.98 -17.77
N ILE A 147 12.95 1.08 -16.44
CA ILE A 147 14.08 1.45 -15.59
C ILE A 147 14.96 0.24 -15.27
N LEU A 148 14.36 -0.95 -15.17
CA LEU A 148 15.05 -2.15 -14.68
C LEU A 148 15.10 -3.26 -15.75
N ALA A 149 13.95 -3.77 -16.18
CA ALA A 149 13.91 -5.01 -16.96
C ALA A 149 14.57 -4.88 -18.34
N LEU A 150 14.22 -3.83 -19.10
CA LEU A 150 14.81 -3.56 -20.41
C LEU A 150 16.32 -3.31 -20.31
N PRO A 151 16.82 -2.39 -19.45
CA PRO A 151 18.26 -2.20 -19.28
C PRO A 151 19.01 -3.48 -18.92
N LEU A 152 18.51 -4.26 -17.95
CA LEU A 152 19.14 -5.52 -17.54
C LEU A 152 19.18 -6.53 -18.69
N TYR A 153 18.11 -6.62 -19.49
CA TYR A 153 18.04 -7.49 -20.66
C TYR A 153 19.07 -7.09 -21.74
N TYR A 154 19.20 -5.79 -22.04
CA TYR A 154 20.21 -5.30 -22.98
C TYR A 154 21.63 -5.52 -22.46
N LEU A 155 21.85 -5.34 -21.16
CA LEU A 155 23.13 -5.59 -20.48
C LEU A 155 23.49 -7.07 -20.32
N LYS A 156 22.64 -8.02 -20.75
CA LYS A 156 22.86 -9.47 -20.61
C LYS A 156 22.94 -9.93 -19.15
N SER A 157 22.32 -9.20 -18.24
CA SER A 157 22.31 -9.59 -16.84
C SER A 157 21.37 -10.78 -16.63
N ARG A 158 21.82 -11.77 -15.85
CA ARG A 158 20.94 -12.88 -15.42
C ARG A 158 19.75 -12.38 -14.59
N ARG A 159 19.91 -11.24 -13.90
CA ARG A 159 18.85 -10.57 -13.13
C ARG A 159 17.69 -10.05 -13.98
N ALA A 160 17.83 -10.03 -15.31
CA ALA A 160 16.73 -9.67 -16.19
C ALA A 160 15.58 -10.69 -16.10
N GLU A 161 15.90 -11.97 -15.87
CA GLU A 161 14.89 -13.03 -15.71
C GLU A 161 14.07 -12.83 -14.44
N ASP A 162 14.72 -12.56 -13.31
CA ASP A 162 14.05 -12.23 -12.05
C ASP A 162 13.11 -11.02 -12.21
N ALA A 163 13.55 -9.99 -12.96
CA ALA A 163 12.73 -8.82 -13.25
C ALA A 163 11.51 -9.17 -14.11
N PHE A 164 11.67 -10.03 -15.13
CA PHE A 164 10.57 -10.49 -15.97
C PHE A 164 9.55 -11.33 -15.20
N GLU A 165 10.01 -12.23 -14.34
CA GLU A 165 9.17 -13.04 -13.45
C GLU A 165 8.37 -12.16 -12.50
N PHE A 166 9.04 -11.22 -11.81
CA PHE A 166 8.40 -10.25 -10.94
C PHE A 166 7.32 -9.43 -11.66
N ILE A 167 7.61 -8.95 -12.87
CA ILE A 167 6.65 -8.22 -13.69
C ILE A 167 5.45 -9.10 -14.05
N ALA A 168 5.69 -10.36 -14.45
CA ALA A 168 4.63 -11.29 -14.84
C ALA A 168 3.68 -11.59 -13.67
N GLU A 169 4.21 -12.00 -12.53
CA GLU A 169 3.41 -12.40 -11.36
C GLU A 169 2.60 -11.24 -10.81
N THR A 170 3.25 -10.10 -10.58
CA THR A 170 2.58 -8.95 -9.96
C THR A 170 1.55 -8.30 -10.88
N SER A 171 1.80 -8.31 -12.20
CA SER A 171 0.81 -7.85 -13.18
C SER A 171 -0.32 -8.84 -13.37
N LEU A 172 -0.08 -10.15 -13.23
CA LEU A 172 -1.15 -11.14 -13.30
C LEU A 172 -2.12 -10.95 -12.14
N VAL A 173 -1.61 -10.77 -10.91
CA VAL A 173 -2.44 -10.46 -9.73
C VAL A 173 -3.28 -9.20 -9.97
N SER A 174 -2.68 -8.15 -10.52
CA SER A 174 -3.38 -6.91 -10.84
C SER A 174 -4.46 -7.11 -11.91
N THR A 175 -4.17 -7.92 -12.95
CA THR A 175 -5.10 -8.25 -14.03
C THR A 175 -6.34 -8.97 -13.49
N LEU A 176 -6.18 -9.80 -12.46
CA LEU A 176 -7.29 -10.49 -11.79
C LEU A 176 -8.05 -9.58 -10.82
N ALA A 177 -7.36 -8.65 -10.15
CA ALA A 177 -7.96 -7.75 -9.17
C ALA A 177 -8.80 -6.63 -9.81
N ILE A 178 -8.33 -6.05 -10.92
CA ILE A 178 -8.97 -4.90 -11.58
C ILE A 178 -10.44 -5.14 -11.95
N PRO A 179 -10.84 -6.29 -12.55
CA PRO A 179 -12.25 -6.55 -12.86
C PRO A 179 -13.16 -6.57 -11.63
N VAL A 180 -12.68 -7.13 -10.52
CA VAL A 180 -13.43 -7.17 -9.25
C VAL A 180 -13.59 -5.76 -8.69
N ILE A 181 -12.49 -5.00 -8.66
CA ILE A 181 -12.47 -3.60 -8.21
C ILE A 181 -13.41 -2.75 -9.09
N TRP A 182 -13.39 -2.93 -10.41
CA TRP A 182 -14.28 -2.25 -11.34
C TRP A 182 -15.74 -2.60 -11.09
N ALA A 183 -16.09 -3.86 -10.87
CA ALA A 183 -17.46 -4.29 -10.60
C ALA A 183 -18.00 -3.65 -9.31
N VAL A 184 -17.22 -3.70 -8.22
CA VAL A 184 -17.58 -3.07 -6.95
C VAL A 184 -17.71 -1.55 -7.11
N SER A 185 -16.75 -0.91 -7.77
CA SER A 185 -16.75 0.54 -7.99
C SER A 185 -17.92 0.99 -8.87
N SER A 186 -18.28 0.19 -9.88
CA SER A 186 -19.44 0.44 -10.74
C SER A 186 -20.74 0.39 -9.94
N TYR A 187 -20.90 -0.63 -9.09
CA TYR A 187 -22.06 -0.73 -8.20
C TYR A 187 -22.14 0.47 -7.26
N VAL A 188 -21.03 0.82 -6.60
CA VAL A 188 -20.98 1.96 -5.67
C VAL A 188 -21.27 3.29 -6.36
N SER A 189 -20.81 3.46 -7.60
CA SER A 189 -21.04 4.68 -8.39
C SER A 189 -22.51 4.91 -8.78
N THR A 190 -23.37 3.89 -8.68
CA THR A 190 -24.83 4.02 -8.90
C THR A 190 -25.60 4.44 -7.64
N LYS A 191 -24.92 4.57 -6.49
CA LYS A 191 -25.55 4.93 -5.21
C LYS A 191 -25.60 6.44 -5.01
N ASN A 192 -26.55 6.89 -4.21
CA ASN A 192 -26.67 8.29 -3.78
C ASN A 192 -25.74 8.57 -2.59
N TYR A 193 -24.43 8.44 -2.80
CA TYR A 193 -23.40 8.75 -1.80
C TYR A 193 -22.87 10.18 -1.98
N PRO A 194 -22.16 10.73 -0.98
CA PRO A 194 -21.51 12.03 -1.10
C PRO A 194 -20.62 12.09 -2.35
N GLU A 195 -20.61 13.26 -3.01
CA GLU A 195 -19.93 13.46 -4.29
C GLU A 195 -18.44 13.10 -4.21
N ASP A 196 -17.76 13.42 -3.11
CA ASP A 196 -16.34 13.12 -2.95
C ASP A 196 -16.04 11.61 -2.83
N VAL A 197 -16.95 10.83 -2.26
CA VAL A 197 -16.86 9.35 -2.26
C VAL A 197 -17.08 8.84 -3.67
N LEU A 198 -18.13 9.31 -4.35
CA LEU A 198 -18.45 8.91 -5.72
C LEU A 198 -17.35 9.27 -6.71
N LYS A 199 -16.66 10.40 -6.53
CA LYS A 199 -15.51 10.81 -7.35
C LYS A 199 -14.39 9.78 -7.33
N MET A 200 -14.11 9.18 -6.18
CA MET A 200 -13.07 8.14 -6.08
C MET A 200 -13.45 6.90 -6.88
N PHE A 201 -14.66 6.36 -6.66
CA PHE A 201 -15.10 5.15 -7.36
C PHE A 201 -15.36 5.38 -8.85
N SER A 202 -15.87 6.55 -9.24
CA SER A 202 -16.04 6.89 -10.67
C SER A 202 -14.71 7.07 -11.38
N ALA A 203 -13.68 7.60 -10.72
CA ALA A 203 -12.32 7.64 -11.26
C ALA A 203 -11.75 6.23 -11.47
N VAL A 204 -12.05 5.29 -10.57
CA VAL A 204 -11.71 3.87 -10.78
C VAL A 204 -12.41 3.32 -12.02
N VAL A 205 -13.74 3.49 -12.11
CA VAL A 205 -14.54 2.97 -13.23
C VAL A 205 -14.08 3.53 -14.57
N ARG A 206 -13.86 4.85 -14.63
CA ARG A 206 -13.47 5.57 -15.86
C ARG A 206 -12.15 5.09 -16.43
N ASN A 207 -11.19 4.71 -15.58
CA ASN A 207 -9.84 4.36 -15.99
C ASN A 207 -9.56 2.85 -15.98
N ALA A 208 -10.49 2.03 -15.48
CA ALA A 208 -10.29 0.59 -15.29
C ALA A 208 -9.88 -0.15 -16.57
N GLU A 209 -10.45 0.23 -17.72
CA GLU A 209 -10.09 -0.37 -19.01
C GLU A 209 -8.61 -0.13 -19.36
N GLY A 210 -8.15 1.11 -19.24
CA GLY A 210 -6.76 1.46 -19.49
C GLY A 210 -5.81 0.72 -18.55
N PHE A 211 -6.13 0.68 -17.25
CA PHE A 211 -5.32 -0.06 -16.28
C PHE A 211 -5.33 -1.57 -16.52
N LEU A 212 -6.47 -2.15 -16.92
CA LEU A 212 -6.56 -3.57 -17.25
C LEU A 212 -5.72 -3.91 -18.48
N LEU A 213 -5.82 -3.13 -19.55
CA LEU A 213 -5.00 -3.30 -20.75
C LEU A 213 -3.51 -3.19 -20.42
N LEU A 214 -3.13 -2.19 -19.62
CA LEU A 214 -1.75 -2.02 -19.19
C LEU A 214 -1.25 -3.22 -18.37
N SER A 215 -2.10 -3.73 -17.46
CA SER A 215 -1.81 -4.91 -16.66
C SER A 215 -1.64 -6.17 -17.50
N ILE A 216 -2.50 -6.37 -18.51
CA ILE A 216 -2.38 -7.47 -19.48
C ILE A 216 -1.08 -7.36 -20.26
N LEU A 217 -0.73 -6.18 -20.77
CA LEU A 217 0.52 -5.97 -21.50
C LEU A 217 1.73 -6.21 -20.62
N ASN A 218 1.74 -5.71 -19.38
CA ASN A 218 2.84 -5.96 -18.44
C ASN A 218 2.99 -7.47 -18.17
N THR A 219 1.88 -8.18 -17.96
CA THR A 219 1.87 -9.64 -17.78
C THR A 219 2.47 -10.35 -18.99
N LEU A 220 2.05 -9.99 -20.20
CA LEU A 220 2.58 -10.54 -21.45
C LEU A 220 4.07 -10.24 -21.60
N PHE A 221 4.50 -9.02 -21.31
CA PHE A 221 5.91 -8.64 -21.36
C PHE A 221 6.77 -9.46 -20.40
N GLY A 222 6.32 -9.61 -19.14
CA GLY A 222 7.02 -10.44 -18.15
C GLY A 222 7.08 -11.91 -18.58
N PHE A 223 5.96 -12.48 -19.01
CA PHE A 223 5.91 -13.89 -19.41
C PHE A 223 6.77 -14.17 -20.65
N LEU A 224 6.68 -13.33 -21.69
CA LEU A 224 7.52 -13.45 -22.87
C LEU A 224 8.99 -13.26 -22.51
N GLY A 225 9.31 -12.25 -21.69
CA GLY A 225 10.65 -11.96 -21.19
C GLY A 225 11.30 -13.14 -20.48
N GLY A 226 10.57 -13.79 -19.56
CA GLY A 226 11.06 -14.96 -18.84
C GLY A 226 11.17 -16.19 -19.72
N TYR A 227 10.16 -16.47 -20.54
CA TYR A 227 10.06 -17.75 -21.27
C TYR A 227 10.82 -17.78 -22.60
N LEU A 228 10.76 -16.70 -23.38
CA LEU A 228 11.28 -16.65 -24.76
C LEU A 228 12.67 -16.03 -24.89
N SER A 229 13.18 -15.33 -23.86
CA SER A 229 14.50 -14.70 -23.91
C SER A 229 15.64 -15.65 -24.25
N ARG A 230 15.52 -16.93 -23.87
CA ARG A 230 16.50 -17.99 -24.16
C ARG A 230 16.24 -18.77 -25.44
N ARG A 231 15.04 -18.69 -26.01
CA ARG A 231 14.57 -19.59 -27.10
C ARG A 231 14.48 -18.92 -28.47
N VAL A 232 14.34 -17.61 -28.51
CA VAL A 232 14.13 -16.85 -29.76
C VAL A 232 15.37 -16.04 -30.12
N GLY A 233 15.58 -15.82 -31.42
CA GLY A 233 16.62 -14.94 -31.93
C GLY A 233 16.57 -13.56 -31.26
N ARG A 234 17.66 -13.19 -30.59
CA ARG A 234 17.72 -12.05 -29.68
C ARG A 234 17.29 -10.71 -30.28
N ARG A 235 17.60 -10.46 -31.56
CA ARG A 235 17.24 -9.22 -32.26
C ARG A 235 15.72 -9.11 -32.44
N VAL A 236 15.08 -10.17 -32.91
CA VAL A 236 13.62 -10.22 -33.10
C VAL A 236 12.93 -10.09 -31.75
N PHE A 237 13.42 -10.80 -30.74
CA PHE A 237 12.82 -10.76 -29.41
C PHE A 237 12.97 -9.38 -28.73
N ALA A 238 14.11 -8.71 -28.90
CA ALA A 238 14.30 -7.35 -28.40
C ALA A 238 13.33 -6.34 -29.05
N ILE A 239 13.06 -6.48 -30.35
CA ILE A 239 12.07 -5.65 -31.04
C ILE A 239 10.68 -5.91 -30.46
N VAL A 240 10.29 -7.16 -30.23
CA VAL A 240 8.99 -7.51 -29.63
C VAL A 240 8.83 -6.88 -28.23
N LEU A 241 9.84 -7.04 -27.36
CA LEU A 241 9.81 -6.45 -26.02
C LEU A 241 9.73 -4.92 -26.07
N LEU A 242 10.51 -4.27 -26.94
CA LEU A 242 10.50 -2.81 -27.07
C LEU A 242 9.16 -2.31 -27.62
N SER A 243 8.56 -3.01 -28.60
CA SER A 243 7.24 -2.69 -29.13
C SER A 243 6.16 -2.78 -28.04
N LEU A 244 6.20 -3.84 -27.22
CA LEU A 244 5.29 -3.98 -26.07
C LEU A 244 5.48 -2.84 -25.06
N ALA A 245 6.72 -2.56 -24.65
CA ALA A 245 7.02 -1.49 -23.71
C ALA A 245 6.62 -0.10 -24.24
N THR A 246 6.72 0.12 -25.54
CA THR A 246 6.27 1.36 -26.19
C THR A 246 4.75 1.45 -26.22
N ALA A 247 4.04 0.35 -26.53
CA ALA A 247 2.59 0.30 -26.47
C ALA A 247 2.06 0.60 -25.05
N MET A 248 2.74 0.10 -24.01
CA MET A 248 2.43 0.44 -22.62
C MET A 248 2.53 1.95 -22.35
N LEU A 249 3.56 2.63 -22.87
CA LEU A 249 3.69 4.09 -22.70
C LEU A 249 2.55 4.85 -23.36
N PHE A 250 2.06 4.40 -24.53
CA PHE A 250 0.89 5.00 -25.16
C PHE A 250 -0.37 4.85 -24.31
N ILE A 251 -0.55 3.71 -23.64
CA ILE A 251 -1.66 3.51 -22.70
C ILE A 251 -1.51 4.38 -21.46
N VAL A 252 -0.31 4.46 -20.87
CA VAL A 252 -0.06 5.39 -19.74
C VAL A 252 -0.39 6.82 -20.15
N TRP A 253 0.02 7.24 -21.35
CA TRP A 253 -0.29 8.57 -21.88
C TRP A 253 -1.79 8.80 -22.09
N SER A 254 -2.54 7.78 -22.54
CA SER A 254 -4.00 7.91 -22.68
C SER A 254 -4.68 8.04 -21.32
N ILE A 255 -4.25 7.27 -20.31
CA ILE A 255 -4.79 7.34 -18.94
C ILE A 255 -4.54 8.73 -18.33
N VAL A 256 -3.34 9.30 -18.50
CA VAL A 256 -2.98 10.62 -17.94
C VAL A 256 -3.74 11.77 -18.61
N LYS A 257 -4.19 11.60 -19.86
CA LYS A 257 -4.95 12.62 -20.58
C LYS A 257 -6.44 12.68 -20.20
N ILE A 258 -6.95 11.72 -19.43
CA ILE A 258 -8.37 11.56 -19.07
C ILE A 258 -8.65 12.14 -17.67
#